data_AF-A0A396M9D9-F1
#
_entry.id   AF-A0A396M9D9-F1
#
_cell.length_a   1.000
_cell.length_b   1.000
_cell.length_c   1.000
_cell.angle_alpha   90.00
_cell.angle_beta   90.00
_cell.angle_gamma   90.00
#
_symmetry.space_group_name_H-M   'P 1'
#
loop_
_entity.id
_entity.type
_entity.pdbx_description
1 polymer ?
#
loop_
_entity_poly.entity_id
_entity_poly.type
_entity_poly.pdbx_seq_one_letter_code
_entity_poly.pdbx_strand_id
1 'polypeptide(L)'
;MLGINREIMVSGRLESNRPDTPAEKRLNLKSVGTTAIFRLEARCDDPAGERMNLHLSLASYDSEERQIAVEHTDASPIRKETTYSVQTSDPAASVAASVYAVPTADPPSDIVADTPPFKLSFRILRGQEVIDAQQIQVNRWGGTQRIGMIYK
;
A
#
# COMPACT_ATOMS: atom_id res chain seq x y z
N MET A 1 -24.30 83.31 26.27
CA MET A 1 -23.22 83.55 25.30
C MET A 1 -23.11 82.30 24.43
N LEU A 2 -23.67 82.28 23.21
CA LEU A 2 -23.06 82.75 21.94
C LEU A 2 -21.72 82.06 21.63
N GLY A 3 -21.63 81.34 20.49
CA GLY A 3 -20.35 81.18 19.77
C GLY A 3 -20.00 79.83 19.09
N ILE A 4 -20.80 79.38 18.11
CA ILE A 4 -20.44 78.83 16.78
C ILE A 4 -18.96 78.62 16.38
N ASN A 5 -18.65 77.47 15.74
CA ASN A 5 -17.99 77.24 14.41
C ASN A 5 -17.25 75.88 14.35
N ARG A 6 -17.69 74.89 13.55
CA ARG A 6 -17.52 74.61 12.10
C ARG A 6 -16.27 73.79 11.73
N GLU A 7 -16.55 72.85 10.82
CA GLU A 7 -15.77 71.73 10.28
C GLU A 7 -14.37 72.03 9.72
N ILE A 8 -13.50 71.01 9.74
CA ILE A 8 -12.54 70.78 8.66
C ILE A 8 -12.60 69.30 8.28
N MET A 9 -13.00 69.05 7.03
CA MET A 9 -12.89 67.78 6.32
C MET A 9 -11.91 68.03 5.17
N VAL A 10 -10.75 67.36 5.14
CA VAL A 10 -9.95 67.21 3.90
C VAL A 10 -9.34 65.81 3.84
N SER A 11 -9.66 65.17 2.72
CA SER A 11 -9.24 63.91 2.13
C SER A 11 -7.73 63.64 2.14
N GLY A 12 -7.36 62.37 2.36
CA GLY A 12 -6.02 61.83 2.12
C GLY A 12 -6.07 60.31 2.00
N ARG A 13 -6.36 59.80 0.80
CA ARG A 13 -6.28 58.39 0.42
C ARG A 13 -4.80 58.01 0.23
N LEU A 14 -4.31 57.01 0.95
CA LEU A 14 -3.06 56.32 0.64
C LEU A 14 -3.25 54.84 0.98
N GLU A 15 -3.60 54.07 -0.04
CA GLU A 15 -3.37 52.63 -0.08
C GLU A 15 -1.87 52.39 0.03
N SER A 16 -1.44 51.55 0.98
CA SER A 16 -0.07 51.04 0.99
C SER A 16 -0.09 49.56 1.34
N ASN A 17 0.42 48.81 0.39
CA ASN A 17 0.55 47.37 0.29
C ASN A 17 1.26 46.75 1.50
N ARG A 18 0.78 45.57 1.91
CA ARG A 18 1.47 44.65 2.83
C ARG A 18 2.86 44.25 2.28
N PRO A 19 3.73 43.62 3.09
CA PRO A 19 3.55 42.18 3.32
C PRO A 19 3.54 41.79 4.79
N ASP A 20 2.65 40.84 5.05
CA ASP A 20 2.48 40.08 6.27
C ASP A 20 3.81 39.47 6.76
N THR A 21 4.12 39.65 8.05
CA THR A 21 5.18 38.92 8.76
C THR A 21 5.01 37.41 8.56
N PRO A 22 6.09 36.64 8.36
CA PRO A 22 5.97 35.21 8.12
C PRO A 22 5.39 34.54 9.36
N ALA A 23 4.15 34.08 9.24
CA ALA A 23 3.60 33.12 10.17
C ALA A 23 4.59 31.97 10.25
N GLU A 24 5.17 31.78 11.45
CA GLU A 24 5.84 30.55 11.81
C GLU A 24 4.95 29.42 11.32
N LYS A 25 5.52 28.61 10.44
CA LYS A 25 4.91 27.48 9.77
C LYS A 25 4.56 26.47 10.85
N ARG A 26 3.48 26.71 11.61
CA ARG A 26 2.71 25.67 12.27
C ARG A 26 2.39 24.72 11.15
N LEU A 27 3.14 23.61 11.10
CA LEU A 27 2.74 22.46 10.33
C LEU A 27 1.30 22.19 10.76
N ASN A 28 0.39 22.59 9.89
CA ASN A 28 -0.95 22.09 9.88
C ASN A 28 -0.75 20.59 9.69
N LEU A 29 -0.80 19.82 10.79
CA LEU A 29 -1.17 18.42 10.80
C LEU A 29 -2.64 18.35 10.34
N LYS A 30 -2.91 18.83 9.12
CA LYS A 30 -4.13 18.55 8.40
C LYS A 30 -4.02 17.06 8.07
N SER A 31 -4.74 16.24 8.84
CA SER A 31 -5.04 14.84 8.60
C SER A 31 -3.96 14.07 7.81
N VAL A 32 -3.14 13.27 8.50
CA VAL A 32 -2.46 12.15 7.82
C VAL A 32 -3.53 11.42 7.01
N GLY A 33 -3.37 11.41 5.68
CA GLY A 33 -4.41 10.95 4.77
C GLY A 33 -4.92 9.58 5.20
N THR A 34 -6.24 9.44 5.27
CA THR A 34 -6.91 8.16 5.59
C THR A 34 -6.69 7.10 4.50
N THR A 35 -6.00 7.45 3.42
CA THR A 35 -5.64 6.57 2.32
C THR A 35 -4.13 6.53 2.08
N ALA A 36 -3.64 5.41 1.54
CA ALA A 36 -2.23 5.21 1.23
C ALA A 36 -2.07 4.27 0.03
N ILE A 37 -0.89 4.31 -0.60
CA ILE A 37 -0.48 3.24 -1.52
C ILE A 37 -0.14 2.01 -0.69
N PHE A 38 -0.73 0.87 -1.03
CA PHE A 38 -0.37 -0.40 -0.43
C PHE A 38 0.46 -1.22 -1.40
N ARG A 39 1.41 -1.99 -0.87
CA ARG A 39 2.25 -2.88 -1.66
C ARG A 39 2.37 -4.23 -0.97
N LEU A 40 2.11 -5.29 -1.72
CA LEU A 40 2.35 -6.68 -1.32
C LEU A 40 3.63 -7.13 -2.02
N GLU A 41 4.58 -7.61 -1.23
CA GLU A 41 5.82 -8.20 -1.73
C GLU A 41 5.94 -9.65 -1.28
N ALA A 42 6.41 -10.52 -2.16
CA ALA A 42 6.73 -11.91 -1.82
C ALA A 42 8.09 -12.33 -2.36
N ARG A 43 8.75 -13.24 -1.63
CA ARG A 43 10.06 -13.77 -1.94
C ARG A 43 10.18 -15.22 -1.49
N CYS A 44 10.79 -16.04 -2.33
CA CYS A 44 11.20 -17.39 -1.99
C CYS A 44 12.71 -17.53 -2.19
N ASP A 45 13.41 -17.94 -1.13
CA ASP A 45 14.84 -18.22 -1.18
C ASP A 45 15.14 -19.73 -1.32
N ASP A 46 14.13 -20.59 -1.22
CA ASP A 46 14.26 -22.04 -1.41
C ASP A 46 14.25 -22.38 -2.92
N PRO A 47 15.20 -23.18 -3.43
CA PRO A 47 15.21 -23.63 -4.82
C PRO A 47 13.93 -24.34 -5.28
N ALA A 48 13.16 -24.91 -4.34
CA ALA A 48 11.85 -25.50 -4.64
C ALA A 48 10.84 -24.49 -5.20
N GLY A 49 11.04 -23.19 -4.93
CA GLY A 49 10.24 -22.11 -5.51
C GLY A 49 10.25 -22.15 -7.05
N GLU A 50 11.34 -22.55 -7.69
CA GLU A 50 11.45 -22.63 -9.16
C GLU A 50 10.52 -23.66 -9.81
N ARG A 51 9.85 -24.48 -8.99
CA ARG A 51 8.80 -25.42 -9.42
C ARG A 51 7.39 -24.90 -9.16
N MET A 52 7.27 -23.65 -8.73
CA MET A 52 6.00 -23.04 -8.38
C MET A 52 5.76 -21.80 -9.24
N ASN A 53 4.51 -21.63 -9.64
CA ASN A 53 3.96 -20.36 -10.07
C ASN A 53 3.51 -19.58 -8.83
N LEU A 54 3.62 -18.25 -8.88
CA LEU A 54 3.18 -17.33 -7.85
C LEU A 54 2.15 -16.38 -8.43
N HIS A 55 1.05 -16.17 -7.71
CA HIS A 55 0.10 -15.08 -7.95
C HIS A 55 -0.01 -14.23 -6.70
N LEU A 56 0.17 -12.92 -6.84
CA LEU A 56 -0.06 -11.92 -5.79
C LEU A 56 -1.19 -11.01 -6.25
N SER A 57 -2.14 -10.71 -5.38
CA SER A 57 -3.18 -9.72 -5.67
C SER A 57 -3.52 -8.83 -4.49
N LEU A 58 -3.91 -7.60 -4.81
CA LEU A 58 -4.46 -6.60 -3.90
C LEU A 58 -5.80 -6.15 -4.45
N ALA A 59 -6.88 -6.35 -3.70
CA ALA A 59 -8.12 -5.63 -3.91
C ALA A 59 -8.13 -4.39 -3.03
N SER A 60 -8.32 -3.20 -3.61
CA SER A 60 -8.31 -1.92 -2.90
C SER A 60 -9.73 -1.44 -2.60
N TYR A 61 -9.90 -0.77 -1.47
CA TYR A 61 -11.19 -0.25 -1.01
C TYR A 61 -11.07 1.21 -0.54
N ASP A 62 -12.12 1.99 -0.79
CA ASP A 62 -12.25 3.35 -0.27
C ASP A 62 -12.69 3.36 1.21
N SER A 63 -12.85 4.55 1.78
CA SER A 63 -13.27 4.72 3.18
C SER A 63 -14.71 4.28 3.45
N GLU A 64 -15.51 4.06 2.41
CA GLU A 64 -16.89 3.55 2.49
C GLU A 64 -16.93 2.03 2.23
N GLU A 65 -15.76 1.37 2.25
CA GLU A 65 -15.57 -0.07 2.01
C GLU A 65 -16.03 -0.52 0.60
N ARG A 66 -16.11 0.42 -0.36
CA ARG A 66 -16.37 0.09 -1.77
C ARG A 66 -15.07 -0.28 -2.44
N GLN A 67 -15.10 -1.37 -3.20
CA GLN A 67 -13.94 -1.80 -3.97
C GLN A 67 -13.64 -0.79 -5.08
N ILE A 68 -12.37 -0.38 -5.19
CA ILE A 68 -11.87 0.56 -6.18
C ILE A 68 -11.27 -0.21 -7.36
N ALA A 69 -10.28 -1.06 -7.10
CA ALA A 69 -9.52 -1.78 -8.12
C ALA A 69 -9.01 -3.13 -7.61
N VAL A 70 -8.53 -3.95 -8.53
CA VAL A 70 -7.76 -5.17 -8.23
C VAL A 70 -6.49 -5.16 -9.05
N GLU A 71 -5.35 -5.10 -8.39
CA GLU A 71 -4.04 -5.23 -9.00
C GLU A 71 -3.46 -6.62 -8.72
N HIS A 72 -2.71 -7.16 -9.67
CA HIS A 72 -2.04 -8.44 -9.49
C HIS A 72 -0.68 -8.50 -10.21
N THR A 73 0.14 -9.47 -9.80
CA THR A 73 1.34 -9.86 -10.54
C THR A 73 1.52 -11.37 -10.45
N ASP A 74 2.08 -11.95 -11.51
CA ASP A 74 2.32 -13.38 -11.64
C ASP A 74 3.80 -13.66 -11.87
N ALA A 75 4.26 -14.81 -11.39
CA ALA A 75 5.56 -15.38 -11.71
C ALA A 75 5.42 -16.83 -12.11
N SER A 76 5.98 -17.20 -13.27
CA SER A 76 5.92 -18.58 -13.79
C SER A 76 7.27 -18.98 -14.39
N PRO A 77 8.18 -19.64 -13.64
CA PRO A 77 8.11 -19.91 -12.20
C PRO A 77 8.66 -18.76 -11.35
N ILE A 78 8.60 -18.92 -10.03
CA ILE A 78 9.37 -18.11 -9.07
C ILE A 78 10.87 -18.29 -9.36
N ARG A 79 11.63 -17.20 -9.27
CA ARG A 79 13.08 -17.19 -9.39
C ARG A 79 13.69 -16.92 -8.02
N LYS A 80 14.77 -17.63 -7.71
CA LYS A 80 15.55 -17.38 -6.49
C LYS A 80 16.00 -15.93 -6.44
N GLU A 81 16.10 -15.39 -5.23
CA GLU A 81 16.59 -14.03 -4.96
C GLU A 81 15.77 -12.88 -5.58
N THR A 82 14.64 -13.20 -6.21
CA THR A 82 13.72 -12.22 -6.81
C THR A 82 12.62 -11.86 -5.82
N THR A 83 12.39 -10.56 -5.64
CA THR A 83 11.22 -10.05 -4.93
C THR A 83 10.16 -9.70 -5.94
N TYR A 84 8.99 -10.32 -5.81
CA TYR A 84 7.80 -10.02 -6.60
C TYR A 84 6.96 -9.01 -5.86
N SER A 85 6.39 -8.04 -6.56
CA SER A 85 5.61 -6.98 -5.93
C SER A 85 4.42 -6.57 -6.77
N VAL A 86 3.29 -6.35 -6.11
CA VAL A 86 2.12 -5.66 -6.65
C VAL A 86 1.79 -4.50 -5.71
N GLN A 87 1.35 -3.38 -6.27
CA GLN A 87 0.93 -2.22 -5.50
C GLN A 87 -0.39 -1.68 -6.04
N THR A 88 -1.14 -0.98 -5.18
CA THR A 88 -2.33 -0.25 -5.61
C THR A 88 -1.94 0.90 -6.54
N SER A 89 -2.75 1.13 -7.57
CA SER A 89 -2.50 2.22 -8.53
C SER A 89 -2.85 3.58 -7.93
N ASP A 90 -3.91 3.59 -7.11
CA ASP A 90 -4.41 4.76 -6.39
C ASP A 90 -4.31 4.56 -4.87
N PRO A 91 -4.28 5.66 -4.08
CA PRO A 91 -4.38 5.57 -2.63
C PRO A 91 -5.70 4.93 -2.19
N ALA A 92 -5.60 3.87 -1.39
CA ALA A 92 -6.76 3.15 -0.84
C ALA A 92 -6.87 3.38 0.68
N ALA A 93 -8.08 3.26 1.24
CA ALA A 93 -8.27 3.28 2.69
C ALA A 93 -7.96 1.92 3.32
N SER A 94 -8.12 0.85 2.55
CA SER A 94 -7.75 -0.51 2.95
C SER A 94 -7.51 -1.40 1.73
N VAL A 95 -6.87 -2.54 1.96
CA VAL A 95 -6.69 -3.59 0.93
C VAL A 95 -7.00 -4.97 1.48
N ALA A 96 -7.46 -5.85 0.60
CA ALA A 96 -7.47 -7.30 0.82
C ALA A 96 -6.36 -7.93 -0.02
N ALA A 97 -5.36 -8.49 0.64
CA ALA A 97 -4.21 -9.11 0.00
C ALA A 97 -4.39 -10.63 -0.12
N SER A 98 -3.98 -11.18 -1.28
CA SER A 98 -3.98 -12.61 -1.52
C SER A 98 -2.67 -13.08 -2.13
N VAL A 99 -2.20 -14.24 -1.69
CA VAL A 99 -0.94 -14.87 -2.09
C VAL A 99 -1.23 -16.33 -2.42
N TYR A 100 -0.86 -16.76 -3.62
CA TYR A 100 -1.04 -18.12 -4.09
C TYR A 100 0.28 -18.63 -4.66
N ALA A 101 0.70 -19.82 -4.23
CA ALA A 101 1.80 -20.53 -4.86
C ALA A 101 1.30 -21.90 -5.29
N VAL A 102 1.36 -22.19 -6.60
CA VAL A 102 0.84 -23.45 -7.17
C VAL A 102 1.94 -24.14 -7.98
N PRO A 103 2.00 -25.48 -8.02
CA PRO A 103 3.01 -26.18 -8.80
C PRO A 103 2.94 -25.82 -10.29
N THR A 104 4.08 -25.79 -10.96
CA THR A 104 4.17 -25.56 -12.41
C THR A 104 3.70 -26.75 -13.23
N ALA A 105 3.72 -27.95 -12.63
CA ALA A 105 3.32 -29.20 -13.24
C ALA A 105 2.71 -30.12 -12.17
N ASP A 106 1.89 -31.06 -12.62
CA ASP A 106 1.31 -32.07 -11.73
C ASP A 106 2.40 -32.93 -11.07
N PRO A 107 2.25 -33.26 -9.78
CA PRO A 107 3.21 -34.12 -9.10
C PRO A 107 3.26 -35.51 -9.72
N PRO A 108 4.46 -36.09 -9.94
CA PRO A 108 4.57 -37.53 -10.05
C PRO A 108 4.08 -38.16 -8.73
N SER A 109 3.08 -39.03 -8.82
CA SER A 109 2.41 -39.75 -7.72
C SER A 109 3.37 -40.23 -6.61
N ASP A 110 4.56 -40.70 -7.00
CA ASP A 110 5.44 -41.48 -6.12
C ASP A 110 6.41 -40.62 -5.30
N ILE A 111 6.42 -39.28 -5.47
CA ILE A 111 7.42 -38.37 -4.88
C ILE A 111 6.80 -37.41 -3.84
N VAL A 112 5.47 -37.49 -3.65
CA VAL A 112 4.72 -36.53 -2.81
C VAL A 112 5.03 -36.69 -1.32
N ALA A 113 5.28 -37.92 -0.85
CA ALA A 113 5.46 -38.20 0.57
C ALA A 113 6.83 -37.79 1.14
N ASP A 114 7.88 -37.80 0.31
CA ASP A 114 9.27 -37.68 0.81
C ASP A 114 9.88 -36.28 0.67
N THR A 115 9.12 -35.30 0.15
CA THR A 115 9.67 -33.96 -0.09
C THR A 115 9.20 -32.95 0.96
N PRO A 116 10.09 -32.40 1.81
CA PRO A 116 9.67 -31.49 2.88
C PRO A 116 9.10 -30.18 2.33
N PRO A 117 8.13 -29.55 3.03
CA PRO A 117 7.62 -28.24 2.61
C PRO A 117 8.72 -27.17 2.66
N PHE A 118 8.58 -26.14 1.85
CA PHE A 118 9.46 -24.96 1.89
C PHE A 118 8.69 -23.71 2.32
N LYS A 119 9.41 -22.61 2.55
CA LYS A 119 8.81 -21.36 3.03
C LYS A 119 8.73 -20.32 1.91
N LEU A 120 7.56 -19.71 1.77
CA LEU A 120 7.36 -18.48 1.02
C LEU A 120 7.15 -17.34 2.03
N SER A 121 7.97 -16.29 1.94
CA SER A 121 7.82 -15.10 2.77
C SER A 121 7.07 -14.03 1.98
N PHE A 122 6.17 -13.31 2.65
CA PHE A 122 5.55 -12.12 2.07
C PHE A 122 5.37 -11.03 3.12
N ARG A 123 5.27 -9.79 2.67
CA ARG A 123 5.07 -8.62 3.53
C ARG A 123 4.14 -7.62 2.88
N ILE A 124 3.42 -6.88 3.71
CA ILE A 124 2.54 -5.79 3.30
C ILE A 124 3.15 -4.48 3.75
N LEU A 125 3.19 -3.52 2.83
CA LEU A 125 3.60 -2.17 3.11
C LEU A 125 2.45 -1.18 2.92
N ARG A 126 2.43 -0.16 3.77
CA ARG A 126 1.61 1.04 3.64
C ARG A 126 2.55 2.23 3.40
N GLY A 127 2.54 2.77 2.18
CA GLY A 127 3.58 3.67 1.72
C GLY A 127 4.94 2.98 1.74
N GLN A 128 5.86 3.45 2.59
CA GLN A 128 7.19 2.84 2.77
C GLN A 128 7.29 1.98 4.05
N GLU A 129 6.28 1.98 4.90
CA GLU A 129 6.29 1.26 6.17
C GLU A 129 5.82 -0.19 5.96
N VAL A 130 6.56 -1.16 6.50
CA VAL A 130 6.10 -2.56 6.58
C VAL A 130 5.11 -2.67 7.72
N ILE A 131 3.84 -2.96 7.40
CA ILE A 131 2.76 -3.09 8.38
C ILE A 131 2.49 -4.54 8.78
N ASP A 132 2.91 -5.50 7.96
CA ASP A 132 2.87 -6.92 8.28
C ASP A 132 3.92 -7.72 7.49
N ALA A 133 4.39 -8.82 8.07
CA ALA A 133 5.32 -9.75 7.45
C ALA A 133 5.06 -11.17 7.94
N GLN A 134 4.83 -12.10 6.99
CA GLN A 134 4.45 -13.47 7.27
C GLN A 134 5.25 -14.48 6.46
N GLN A 135 5.18 -15.74 6.89
CA GLN A 135 5.68 -16.89 6.15
C GLN A 135 4.60 -17.94 6.05
N ILE A 136 4.50 -18.58 4.89
CA ILE A 136 3.64 -19.75 4.67
C ILE A 136 4.47 -20.95 4.26
N GLN A 137 4.08 -22.11 4.79
CA GLN A 137 4.60 -23.38 4.31
C GLN A 137 3.90 -23.73 3.00
N VAL A 138 4.70 -24.01 1.99
CA VAL A 138 4.26 -24.43 0.66
C VAL A 138 4.50 -25.92 0.55
N ASN A 139 3.42 -26.68 0.32
CA ASN A 139 3.56 -28.05 -0.13
C ASN A 139 4.06 -28.01 -1.58
N ARG A 140 5.22 -28.64 -1.83
CA ARG A 140 5.90 -28.67 -3.14
C ARG A 140 5.04 -29.22 -4.28
N TRP A 141 3.93 -29.88 -3.94
CA TRP A 141 3.06 -30.59 -4.88
C TRP A 141 1.59 -30.19 -4.80
N GLY A 142 1.16 -29.60 -3.69
CA GLY A 142 -0.23 -29.15 -3.49
C GLY A 142 -0.40 -27.64 -3.62
N GLY A 143 0.71 -26.89 -3.65
CA GLY A 143 0.66 -25.44 -3.51
C GLY A 143 0.23 -25.00 -2.12
N THR A 144 -0.09 -23.71 -2.00
CA THR A 144 -0.64 -23.09 -0.81
C THR A 144 -1.30 -21.76 -1.16
N GLN A 145 -2.21 -21.29 -0.32
CA GLN A 145 -2.85 -19.99 -0.49
C GLN A 145 -3.16 -19.31 0.83
N ARG A 146 -3.07 -17.98 0.83
CA ARG A 146 -3.63 -17.07 1.83
C ARG A 146 -4.45 -16.02 1.09
N ILE A 147 -5.73 -15.90 1.42
CA ILE A 147 -6.68 -15.11 0.64
C ILE A 147 -7.34 -14.08 1.54
N GLY A 148 -7.56 -12.88 1.00
CA GLY A 148 -8.43 -11.88 1.60
C GLY A 148 -7.94 -11.37 2.95
N MET A 149 -6.63 -11.32 3.15
CA MET A 149 -6.06 -10.75 4.38
C MET A 149 -6.25 -9.22 4.34
N ILE A 150 -7.03 -8.68 5.27
CA ILE A 150 -7.43 -7.26 5.26
C ILE A 150 -6.42 -6.41 6.03
N TYR A 151 -5.98 -5.30 5.42
CA TYR A 151 -5.07 -4.31 6.00
C TYR A 151 -5.63 -2.89 5.83
N LYS A 152 -5.50 -2.05 6.86
CA LYS A 152 -6.02 -0.67 6.91
C LYS A 152 -4.92 0.35 7.16
#